data_AF-A0A2S7Q213-F1
#
_entry.id   AF-A0A2S7Q213-F1
#
_cell.length_a   1.000
_cell.length_b   1.000
_cell.length_c   1.000
_cell.angle_alpha   90.00
_cell.angle_beta   90.00
_cell.angle_gamma   90.00
#
_symmetry.space_group_name_H-M   'P 1'
#
loop_
_entity.id
_entity.type
_entity.pdbx_description
1 polymer ?
#
loop_
_entity_poly.entity_id
_entity_poly.type
_entity_poly.pdbx_seq_one_letter_code
_entity_poly.pdbx_strand_id
1 'polypeptide(L)'
;MATTIPAGKTFIDTINRSFVDVPVQKENDNAIPTTEFLEASESLTTLFDILGSTAFKPVKSDMLGNINKLRERQTAFPAESQTLQDLVINEIKSKKHTATEGLVWLVR
;
A
#
# COMPACT_ATOMS: atom_id res chain seq x y z
N MET A 1 9.68 8.85 17.35
CA MET A 1 8.89 9.95 17.94
C MET A 1 7.43 9.66 17.61
N ALA A 2 6.53 9.67 18.59
CA ALA A 2 5.11 9.50 18.27
C ALA A 2 4.65 10.69 17.42
N THR A 3 3.92 10.42 16.33
CA THR A 3 3.38 11.47 15.45
C THR A 3 2.40 12.32 16.26
N THR A 4 2.74 13.58 16.50
CA THR A 4 1.86 14.51 17.24
C THR A 4 0.87 15.13 16.26
N ILE A 5 -0.42 14.85 16.45
CA ILE A 5 -1.49 15.46 15.66
C ILE A 5 -1.66 16.93 16.13
N PRO A 6 -1.52 17.94 15.25
CA PRO A 6 -1.72 19.33 15.62
C PRO A 6 -3.15 19.62 16.12
N ALA A 7 -3.32 20.67 16.92
CA ALA A 7 -4.65 21.09 17.38
C ALA A 7 -5.58 21.40 16.19
N GLY A 8 -6.81 20.87 16.22
CA GLY A 8 -7.79 21.04 15.15
C GLY A 8 -7.55 20.17 13.90
N LYS A 9 -6.57 19.28 13.94
CA LYS A 9 -6.27 18.31 12.87
C LYS A 9 -6.63 16.89 13.29
N THR A 10 -6.77 16.02 12.30
CA THR A 10 -6.97 14.58 12.47
C THR A 10 -5.72 13.81 12.03
N PHE A 11 -5.70 12.51 12.28
CA PHE A 11 -4.64 11.63 11.77
C PHE A 11 -4.46 11.75 10.25
N ILE A 12 -5.57 11.84 9.51
CA ILE A 12 -5.57 11.90 8.04
C ILE A 12 -4.88 13.17 7.53
N ASP A 13 -4.87 14.25 8.30
CA ASP A 13 -4.13 15.48 7.96
C ASP A 13 -2.61 15.34 8.11
N THR A 14 -2.13 14.25 8.73
CA THR A 14 -0.69 14.04 9.04
C THR A 14 0.00 13.03 8.13
N ILE A 15 -0.77 12.27 7.34
CA ILE A 15 -0.23 11.23 6.48
C ILE A 15 0.14 11.75 5.09
N ASN A 16 1.08 11.06 4.42
CA ASN A 16 1.57 11.46 3.10
C ASN A 16 0.50 11.35 2.01
N ARG A 17 -0.28 10.26 2.01
CA ARG A 17 -1.39 10.06 1.08
C ARG A 17 -2.56 9.36 1.77
N SER A 18 -3.76 9.85 1.53
CA SER A 18 -5.00 9.19 1.93
C SER A 18 -5.54 8.33 0.80
N PHE A 19 -6.26 7.25 1.14
CA PHE A 19 -6.94 6.42 0.14
C PHE A 19 -8.02 7.17 -0.64
N VAL A 20 -8.53 8.29 -0.13
CA VAL A 20 -9.47 9.15 -0.89
C VAL A 20 -8.81 9.80 -2.10
N ASP A 21 -7.48 9.93 -2.08
CA ASP A 21 -6.67 10.52 -3.15
C ASP A 21 -6.02 9.44 -4.04
N VAL A 22 -6.39 8.17 -3.88
CA VAL A 22 -5.98 7.08 -4.77
C VAL A 22 -7.02 6.96 -5.88
N PRO A 23 -6.67 7.27 -7.14
CA PRO A 23 -7.64 7.25 -8.22
C PRO A 23 -8.02 5.80 -8.58
N VAL A 24 -9.28 5.63 -8.91
CA VAL A 24 -9.79 4.41 -9.57
C VAL A 24 -10.16 4.79 -10.99
N GLN A 25 -9.39 4.30 -11.96
CA GLN A 25 -9.54 4.63 -13.38
C GLN A 25 -10.72 3.84 -13.96
N LYS A 26 -11.94 4.39 -13.85
CA LYS A 26 -13.18 3.70 -14.24
C LYS A 26 -13.21 3.30 -15.71
N GLU A 27 -12.62 4.14 -16.55
CA GLU A 27 -12.46 3.96 -18.00
C GLU A 27 -11.47 2.85 -18.37
N ASN A 28 -10.66 2.39 -17.42
CA ASN A 28 -9.64 1.36 -17.59
C ASN A 28 -9.90 0.20 -16.60
N ASP A 29 -11.10 -0.38 -16.65
CA ASP A 29 -11.52 -1.51 -15.80
C ASP A 29 -11.26 -1.32 -14.29
N ASN A 30 -11.47 -0.09 -13.81
CA ASN A 30 -11.18 0.31 -12.42
C ASN A 30 -9.70 0.09 -12.04
N ALA A 31 -8.77 0.29 -12.97
CA ALA A 31 -7.34 0.21 -12.71
C ALA A 31 -6.93 1.12 -11.55
N ILE A 32 -6.13 0.57 -10.64
CA ILE A 32 -5.64 1.26 -9.44
C ILE A 32 -4.14 1.48 -9.61
N PRO A 33 -3.66 2.73 -9.71
CA PRO A 33 -2.23 3.01 -9.81
C PRO A 33 -1.45 2.46 -8.61
N THR A 34 -0.42 1.67 -8.92
CA THR A 34 0.36 0.93 -7.92
C THR A 34 1.06 1.87 -6.94
N THR A 35 1.63 2.97 -7.43
CA THR A 35 2.41 3.89 -6.58
C THR A 35 1.55 4.53 -5.51
N GLU A 36 0.41 5.08 -5.92
CA GLU A 36 -0.53 5.79 -5.08
C GLU A 36 -1.17 4.86 -4.06
N PHE A 37 -1.55 3.65 -4.48
CA PHE A 37 -2.06 2.65 -3.56
C PHE A 37 -1.02 2.31 -2.47
N LEU A 38 0.23 2.03 -2.86
CA LEU A 38 1.28 1.67 -1.90
C LEU A 38 1.65 2.83 -0.97
N GLU A 39 1.65 4.07 -1.44
CA GLU A 39 1.85 5.26 -0.61
C GLU A 39 0.74 5.43 0.44
N ALA A 40 -0.52 5.17 0.06
CA ALA A 40 -1.66 5.21 0.96
C ALA A 40 -1.64 4.05 1.96
N SER A 41 -1.27 2.83 1.53
CA SER A 41 -1.08 1.68 2.40
C SER A 41 0.01 1.92 3.44
N GLU A 42 1.16 2.45 3.04
CA GLU A 42 2.27 2.77 3.94
C GLU A 42 1.87 3.87 4.94
N SER A 43 1.20 4.91 4.45
CA SER A 43 0.61 5.98 5.28
C SER A 43 -0.32 5.43 6.36
N LEU A 44 -1.19 4.49 6.01
CA LEU A 44 -2.11 3.85 6.96
C LEU A 44 -1.37 3.10 8.07
N THR A 45 -0.22 2.50 7.79
CA THR A 45 0.55 1.77 8.83
C THR A 45 1.01 2.67 9.98
N THR A 46 1.11 3.99 9.76
CA THR A 46 1.49 4.95 10.80
C THR A 46 0.40 5.16 11.86
N LEU A 47 -0.85 4.76 11.57
CA LEU A 47 -1.94 4.73 12.55
C LEU A 47 -1.59 3.86 13.77
N PHE A 48 -0.88 2.75 13.54
CA PHE A 48 -0.48 1.84 14.62
C PHE A 48 0.53 2.46 15.58
N ASP A 49 1.31 3.45 15.13
CA ASP A 49 2.21 4.20 16.01
C ASP A 49 1.44 5.15 16.93
N ILE A 50 0.30 5.69 16.46
CA ILE A 50 -0.59 6.55 17.25
C ILE A 50 -1.37 5.74 18.28
N LEU A 51 -1.81 4.54 17.91
CA LEU A 51 -2.45 3.61 18.84
C LEU A 51 -1.48 3.16 19.96
N GLY A 52 -0.17 3.38 19.80
CA GLY A 52 0.82 3.39 20.88
C GLY A 52 1.07 2.05 21.55
N SER A 53 0.42 0.97 21.10
CA SER A 53 0.52 -0.35 21.70
C SER A 53 1.50 -1.24 20.95
N THR A 54 2.43 -1.85 21.67
CA THR A 54 3.30 -2.91 21.14
C THR A 54 2.51 -4.09 20.57
N ALA A 55 1.24 -4.25 20.97
CA ALA A 55 0.34 -5.28 20.46
C ALA A 55 0.08 -5.17 18.95
N PHE A 56 0.23 -3.98 18.34
CA PHE A 56 0.03 -3.80 16.90
C PHE A 56 1.30 -3.98 16.07
N LYS A 57 2.46 -4.23 16.69
CA LYS A 57 3.72 -4.46 15.96
C LYS A 57 3.64 -5.59 14.94
N PRO A 58 3.03 -6.76 15.23
CA PRO A 58 2.91 -7.82 14.24
C PRO A 58 2.08 -7.39 13.02
N VAL A 59 0.98 -6.67 13.23
CA VAL A 59 0.11 -6.16 12.15
C VAL A 59 0.86 -5.17 11.28
N LYS A 60 1.51 -4.17 11.88
CA LYS A 60 2.32 -3.20 11.13
C LYS A 60 3.45 -3.88 10.34
N SER A 61 4.14 -4.85 10.94
CA SER A 61 5.23 -5.58 10.28
C SER A 61 4.74 -6.41 9.10
N ASP A 62 3.58 -7.06 9.23
CA ASP A 62 2.99 -7.84 8.14
C ASP A 62 2.60 -6.94 6.96
N MET A 63 1.90 -5.84 7.22
CA MET A 63 1.53 -4.86 6.20
C MET A 63 2.76 -4.29 5.47
N LEU A 64 3.78 -3.85 6.20
CA LEU A 64 5.03 -3.33 5.60
C LEU A 64 5.75 -4.41 4.77
N GLY A 65 5.77 -5.65 5.25
CA GLY A 65 6.33 -6.77 4.49
C GLY A 65 5.60 -7.00 3.16
N ASN A 66 4.26 -6.92 3.17
CA ASN A 66 3.46 -7.08 1.96
C ASN A 66 3.60 -5.89 1.00
N ILE A 67 3.63 -4.65 1.51
CA ILE A 67 3.93 -3.44 0.72
C ILE A 67 5.29 -3.59 0.00
N ASN A 68 6.32 -4.07 0.71
CA ASN A 68 7.65 -4.24 0.15
C ASN A 68 7.67 -5.24 -1.02
N LYS A 69 6.96 -6.37 -0.92
CA LYS A 69 6.85 -7.34 -2.04
C LYS A 69 6.31 -6.67 -3.31
N LEU A 70 5.29 -5.81 -3.18
CA LEU A 70 4.74 -5.06 -4.32
C LEU A 70 5.71 -4.00 -4.83
N ARG A 71 6.38 -3.25 -3.95
CA ARG A 71 7.40 -2.26 -4.34
C ARG A 71 8.58 -2.88 -5.08
N GLU A 72 9.04 -4.05 -4.65
CA GLU A 72 10.11 -4.79 -5.31
C GLU A 72 9.70 -5.19 -6.74
N ARG A 73 8.49 -5.75 -6.91
CA ARG A 73 7.96 -6.07 -8.25
C ARG A 73 7.80 -4.82 -9.11
N GLN A 74 7.24 -3.75 -8.55
CA GLN A 74 7.05 -2.47 -9.24
C GLN A 74 8.38 -1.90 -9.73
N THR A 75 9.42 -1.92 -8.89
CA THR A 75 10.75 -1.39 -9.23
C THR A 75 11.45 -2.25 -10.27
N ALA A 76 11.33 -3.57 -10.18
CA ALA A 76 11.95 -4.49 -11.12
C ALA A 76 11.27 -4.47 -12.51
N PHE A 77 9.96 -4.19 -12.58
CA PHE A 77 9.17 -4.21 -13.81
C PHE A 77 8.20 -3.01 -13.89
N PRO A 78 8.70 -1.77 -13.96
CA PRO A 78 7.88 -0.57 -13.80
C PRO A 78 6.83 -0.40 -14.90
N ALA A 79 7.17 -0.71 -16.15
CA ALA A 79 6.24 -0.65 -17.28
C ALA A 79 5.12 -1.69 -17.19
N GLU A 80 5.35 -2.81 -16.49
CA GLU A 80 4.37 -3.89 -16.32
C GLU A 80 3.60 -3.82 -15.00
N SER A 81 3.85 -2.78 -14.19
CA SER A 81 3.37 -2.67 -12.82
C SER A 81 2.79 -1.29 -12.52
N GLN A 82 2.32 -0.58 -13.55
CA GLN A 82 1.73 0.75 -13.41
C GLN A 82 0.45 0.71 -12.57
N THR A 83 -0.33 -0.35 -12.71
CA THR A 83 -1.56 -0.61 -11.95
C THR A 83 -1.44 -1.91 -11.16
N LEU A 84 -2.20 -2.07 -10.08
CA LEU A 84 -2.22 -3.31 -9.31
C LEU A 84 -2.64 -4.50 -10.16
N GLN A 85 -3.60 -4.29 -11.07
CA GLN A 85 -4.09 -5.28 -12.01
C GLN A 85 -2.98 -5.74 -12.96
N ASP A 86 -2.28 -4.79 -13.60
CA ASP A 86 -1.17 -5.11 -14.50
C ASP A 86 -0.03 -5.81 -13.76
N LEU A 87 0.30 -5.33 -12.56
CA LEU A 87 1.33 -5.92 -11.70
C LEU A 87 1.05 -7.41 -11.48
N VAL A 88 -0.17 -7.75 -11.06
CA VAL A 88 -0.60 -9.13 -10.80
C VAL A 88 -0.60 -9.96 -12.08
N ILE A 89 -1.27 -9.47 -13.13
CA ILE A 89 -1.41 -10.19 -14.39
C ILE A 89 -0.04 -10.52 -14.98
N ASN A 90 0.88 -9.56 -14.99
CA ASN A 90 2.21 -9.72 -15.57
C ASN A 90 3.16 -10.54 -14.69
N GLU A 91 3.04 -10.45 -13.35
CA GLU A 91 3.80 -11.32 -12.45
C GLU A 91 3.42 -12.80 -12.67
N ILE A 92 2.12 -13.11 -12.72
CA ILE A 92 1.63 -14.48 -12.92
C ILE A 92 2.06 -15.04 -14.29
N LYS A 93 2.06 -14.22 -15.36
CA LYS A 93 2.59 -14.63 -16.68
C LYS A 93 4.06 -15.06 -16.59
N SER A 94 4.84 -14.46 -15.69
CA SER A 94 6.24 -14.83 -15.44
C SER A 94 6.42 -16.07 -14.55
N LYS A 95 5.33 -16.75 -14.18
CA LYS A 95 5.29 -17.90 -13.26
C LYS A 95 5.82 -17.57 -11.86
N LYS A 96 5.68 -16.32 -11.43
CA LYS A 96 5.94 -15.84 -10.06
C LYS A 96 4.62 -15.37 -9.45
N HIS A 97 4.56 -15.29 -8.13
CA HIS A 97 3.35 -14.84 -7.41
C HIS A 97 3.67 -14.14 -6.08
N THR A 98 4.89 -13.66 -5.89
CA THR A 98 5.34 -13.10 -4.60
C THR A 98 4.61 -11.79 -4.27
N ALA A 99 4.52 -10.87 -5.24
CA ALA A 99 3.79 -9.62 -5.09
C ALA A 99 2.27 -9.82 -5.11
N THR A 100 1.79 -10.78 -5.92
CA THR A 100 0.38 -11.18 -5.98
C THR A 100 -0.10 -11.71 -4.62
N GLU A 101 0.67 -12.60 -3.98
CA GLU A 101 0.37 -13.07 -2.63
C GLU A 101 0.47 -11.93 -1.61
N GLY A 102 1.47 -11.05 -1.75
CA GLY A 102 1.58 -9.83 -0.95
C GLY A 102 0.31 -8.98 -1.02
N LEU A 103 -0.26 -8.79 -2.21
CA LEU A 103 -1.47 -7.99 -2.40
C LEU A 103 -2.68 -8.65 -1.73
N VAL A 104 -2.82 -9.98 -1.84
CA VAL A 104 -3.90 -10.72 -1.19
C VAL A 104 -3.88 -10.50 0.33
N TRP A 105 -2.71 -10.57 0.96
CA TRP A 105 -2.59 -10.34 2.41
C TRP A 105 -2.73 -8.87 2.80
N LEU A 106 -2.25 -7.94 1.98
CA LEU A 106 -2.38 -6.51 2.24
C LEU A 106 -3.84 -6.01 2.20
N VAL A 107 -4.70 -6.67 1.42
CA VAL A 107 -6.13 -6.34 1.30
C VAL A 107 -7.00 -6.94 2.41
N ARG A 108 -6.53 -8.00 3.09
CA ARG A 108 -7.27 -8.71 4.15
C ARG A 108 -7.16 -7.99 5.48
#